data_AF-A0A534R455-F1
#
_entry.id   AF-A0A534R455-F1
#
_cell.length_a   1.000
_cell.length_b   1.000
_cell.length_c   1.000
_cell.angle_alpha   90.00
_cell.angle_beta   90.00
_cell.angle_gamma   90.00
#
_symmetry.space_group_name_H-M   'P 1'
#
loop_
_entity.id
_entity.type
_entity.pdbx_description
1 polymer ?
#
loop_
_entity_poly.entity_id
_entity_poly.type
_entity_poly.pdbx_seq_one_letter_code
_entity_poly.pdbx_strand_id
1 'polypeptide(L)' 'MNGTSGQRGAETLVTIELHERGRTTELVLTHEDFETVEACDRHRQGWSSSLDCLYEYLSDRPPQGPQKGA' A
#
# COMPACT_ATOMS: atom_id res chain seq x y z
N MET A 1 7.39 9.97 -35.99
CA MET A 1 7.16 8.57 -35.55
C MET A 1 7.31 8.56 -34.04
N ASN A 2 6.22 8.58 -33.27
CA ASN A 2 6.26 8.50 -31.80
C ASN A 2 4.97 7.87 -31.29
N GLY A 3 5.11 6.88 -30.40
CA GLY A 3 4.01 6.16 -29.77
C GLY A 3 4.53 4.95 -29.03
N THR A 4 5.35 5.18 -27.99
CA THR A 4 5.82 4.14 -27.08
C THR A 4 4.58 3.48 -26.46
N SER A 5 4.32 2.22 -26.79
CA SER A 5 3.23 1.45 -26.20
C SER A 5 3.51 1.31 -24.72
N GLY A 6 2.82 2.09 -23.89
CA GLY A 6 2.72 1.85 -22.46
C GLY A 6 2.00 0.53 -22.25
N GLN A 7 2.74 -0.57 -22.33
CA GLN A 7 2.20 -1.89 -22.11
C GLN A 7 1.75 -1.93 -20.65
N ARG A 8 0.43 -2.01 -20.43
CA ARG A 8 -0.11 -2.29 -19.12
C ARG A 8 0.54 -3.61 -18.69
N GLY A 9 1.28 -3.59 -17.59
CA GLY A 9 1.79 -4.82 -16.99
C GLY A 9 0.64 -5.79 -16.72
N ALA A 10 0.98 -7.05 -16.46
CA ALA A 10 0.00 -8.04 -16.04
C ALA A 10 -0.87 -7.51 -14.89
N GLU A 11 -2.17 -7.78 -14.96
CA GLU A 11 -3.10 -7.44 -13.90
C GLU A 11 -2.77 -8.27 -12.65
N THR A 12 -2.77 -7.62 -11.49
CA THR A 12 -2.49 -8.25 -10.19
C THR A 12 -3.56 -7.81 -9.19
N LEU A 13 -3.73 -8.60 -8.11
CA LEU A 13 -4.70 -8.30 -7.06
C LEU A 13 -4.00 -7.79 -5.80
N VAL A 14 -4.46 -6.66 -5.27
CA VAL A 14 -4.02 -6.12 -3.98
C VAL A 14 -5.21 -6.11 -3.02
N THR A 15 -5.04 -6.81 -1.90
CA THR A 15 -5.99 -6.83 -0.80
C THR A 15 -5.37 -6.13 0.40
N ILE A 16 -6.09 -5.17 0.97
CA ILE A 16 -5.71 -4.46 2.20
C ILE A 16 -6.74 -4.77 3.27
N GLU A 17 -6.28 -5.37 4.35
CA GLU A 17 -7.09 -5.69 5.51
C GLU A 17 -6.66 -4.81 6.68
N LEU A 18 -7.64 -4.23 7.37
CA LEU A 18 -7.43 -3.36 8.53
C LEU A 18 -8.13 -3.99 9.73
N HIS A 19 -7.35 -4.33 10.75
CA HIS A 19 -7.85 -4.92 11.98
C HIS A 19 -7.65 -3.97 13.14
N GLU A 20 -8.70 -3.78 13.94
CA GLU A 20 -8.60 -3.04 15.20
C GLU A 20 -7.70 -3.80 16.19
N ARG A 21 -6.76 -3.07 16.80
CA ARG A 21 -5.86 -3.55 17.86
C ARG A 21 -5.85 -2.55 19.02
N GLY A 22 -7.03 -2.31 19.59
CA GLY A 22 -7.22 -1.36 20.69
C GLY A 22 -6.98 0.07 20.23
N ARG A 23 -5.81 0.65 20.58
CA ARG A 23 -5.44 2.02 20.18
C ARG A 23 -4.62 2.08 18.89
N THR A 24 -4.29 0.93 18.31
CA THR A 24 -3.56 0.82 17.05
C THR A 24 -4.40 0.07 16.01
N THR A 25 -3.95 0.12 14.76
CA THR A 25 -4.52 -0.65 13.66
C THR A 25 -3.44 -1.57 13.13
N GLU A 26 -3.75 -2.86 13.00
CA GLU A 26 -2.94 -3.79 12.24
C GLU A 26 -3.37 -3.74 10.78
N LEU A 27 -2.42 -3.51 9.88
CA LEU A 27 -2.62 -3.52 8.44
C LEU A 27 -1.95 -4.77 7.87
N VAL A 28 -2.72 -5.59 7.16
CA VAL A 28 -2.21 -6.71 6.37
C VAL A 28 -2.38 -6.37 4.90
N LEU A 29 -1.29 -6.41 4.14
CA LEU A 29 -1.29 -6.19 2.70
C LEU A 29 -0.89 -7.49 2.00
N THR A 30 -1.80 -8.00 1.18
CA THR A 30 -1.54 -9.14 0.30
C THR A 30 -1.54 -8.64 -1.15
N HIS A 31 -0.47 -8.92 -1.89
CA HIS A 31 -0.37 -8.64 -3.32
C HIS A 31 -0.06 -9.97 -4.01
N GLU A 32 -0.94 -10.40 -4.91
CA GLU A 32 -0.89 -11.71 -5.54
C GLU A 32 -1.16 -11.63 -7.05
N ASP A 33 -1.23 -12.80 -7.70
CA ASP A 33 -1.37 -12.98 -9.15
C ASP A 33 -0.17 -12.46 -9.97
N PHE A 34 1.03 -12.48 -9.38
CA PHE A 34 2.25 -12.18 -10.11
C PHE A 34 2.62 -13.26 -11.13
N GLU A 35 2.96 -12.83 -12.35
CA GLU A 35 3.51 -13.72 -13.38
C GLU A 35 4.88 -14.30 -13.02
N THR A 36 5.69 -13.55 -12.25
CA THR A 36 7.03 -14.00 -11.85
C THR A 36 7.37 -13.67 -10.40
N VAL A 37 8.27 -14.48 -9.83
CA VAL A 37 8.78 -14.28 -8.46
C VAL A 37 9.56 -12.98 -8.35
N GLU A 38 10.32 -12.60 -9.38
CA GLU A 38 11.06 -11.33 -9.39
C GLU A 38 10.13 -10.12 -9.36
N ALA A 39 8.96 -10.21 -10.01
CA ALA A 39 7.94 -9.18 -9.91
C ALA A 39 7.39 -9.10 -8.48
N CYS A 40 7.07 -10.23 -7.86
CA CYS A 40 6.64 -10.30 -6.46
C CYS A 40 7.67 -9.67 -5.51
N ASP A 41 8.95 -10.03 -5.64
CA ASP A 41 10.01 -9.54 -4.77
C ASP A 41 10.28 -8.04 -4.93
N ARG A 42 10.23 -7.51 -6.16
CA ARG A 42 10.31 -6.06 -6.39
C ARG A 42 9.16 -5.31 -5.74
N HIS A 43 7.94 -5.85 -5.84
CA HIS A 43 6.77 -5.22 -5.21
C HIS A 43 6.82 -5.34 -3.69
N ARG A 44 7.34 -6.44 -3.13
CA ARG A 44 7.57 -6.56 -1.68
C ARG A 44 8.46 -5.43 -1.18
N GLN A 45 9.58 -5.16 -1.86
CA GLN A 45 10.49 -4.07 -1.50
C GLN A 45 9.83 -2.69 -1.62
N GLY A 46 9.10 -2.45 -2.73
CA GLY A 46 8.38 -1.19 -2.94
C GLY A 46 7.29 -0.95 -1.90
N TRP A 47 6.54 -1.99 -1.52
CA TRP A 47 5.53 -1.89 -0.47
C TRP A 47 6.14 -1.64 0.91
N SER A 48 7.26 -2.28 1.27
CA SER A 48 7.95 -2.01 2.54
C SER A 48 8.31 -0.53 2.67
N SER A 49 8.99 0.04 1.67
CA SER A 49 9.34 1.46 1.69
C SER A 49 8.11 2.38 1.74
N SER A 50 7.03 2.04 1.03
CA SER A 50 5.79 2.83 1.04
C SER A 50 5.11 2.81 2.41
N LEU A 51 5.09 1.65 3.07
CA LEU A 51 4.52 1.48 4.40
C LEU A 51 5.36 2.16 5.48
N ASP A 52 6.68 2.22 5.32
CA ASP A 52 7.57 3.01 6.20
C ASP A 52 7.22 4.51 6.11
N CYS A 53 7.07 5.06 4.90
CA CYS A 53 6.65 6.46 4.73
C CYS A 53 5.24 6.73 5.30
N LEU A 54 4.31 5.79 5.14
CA LEU A 54 2.98 5.90 5.72
C LEU A 54 3.05 5.91 7.25
N TYR A 55 3.87 5.05 7.83
CA TYR A 55 4.10 4.99 9.28
C TYR A 55 4.66 6.31 9.80
N GLU A 56 5.67 6.88 9.14
CA GLU A 56 6.24 8.19 9.50
C GLU A 56 5.18 9.29 9.43
N TYR A 57 4.41 9.34 8.34
CA TYR A 57 3.35 10.33 8.16
C TYR A 57 2.27 10.28 9.26
N LEU A 58 1.85 9.07 9.64
CA LEU A 58 0.85 8.86 10.70
C LEU A 58 1.43 9.11 12.11
N SER A 59 2.74 8.93 12.28
CA SER A 59 3.43 9.20 13.55
C SER A 59 3.62 10.69 13.79
N ASP A 60 3.91 11.46 12.74
CA ASP A 60 4.05 12.92 12.82
C ASP A 60 2.70 13.64 12.99
N ARG A 61 1.63 13.05 12.46
CA ARG A 61 0.29 13.63 12.53
C ARG A 61 -0.62 12.82 13.48
N PRO A 62 -0.76 13.21 14.76
CA PRO A 62 -1.63 12.51 15.68
C PRO A 62 -3.07 12.44 15.13
N PRO A 63 -3.81 11.35 15.43
CA PRO A 63 -5.15 11.15 14.91
C PRO A 63 -6.00 12.38 15.22
N GLN A 64 -6.44 13.06 14.16
CA GLN A 64 -7.36 14.17 14.33
C GLN A 64 -8.65 13.58 14.88
N GLY A 65 -9.02 14.02 16.08
CA GLY A 65 -10.31 13.68 16.68
C GLY A 65 -11.44 13.98 15.69
N PRO A 66 -12.63 13.36 15.88
CA PRO A 66 -13.73 13.52 14.94
C PRO A 66 -13.97 15.00 14.64
N GLN A 67 -13.86 15.38 13.37
CA GLN A 67 -14.20 16.74 12.96
C GLN A 67 -15.67 16.95 13.27
N LYS A 68 -15.97 17.71 14.32
CA LYS A 68 -17.32 18.21 14.56
C LYS A 68 -17.68 19.09 13.38
N GLY A 69 -18.61 18.62 12.56
CA GLY A 69 -19.33 19.46 11.61
C GLY A 69 -19.99 20.62 12.35
N ALA A 70 -19.95 21.79 11.72
CA ALA A 70 -20.61 23.02 12.15
C ALA A 70 -22.13 22.86 12.29
#